data_AF-A0A2A4IZ22-F1
#
_entry.id   AF-A0A2A4IZ22-F1
#
_cell.length_a   1.000
_cell.length_b   1.000
_cell.length_c   1.000
_cell.angle_alpha   90.00
_cell.angle_beta   90.00
_cell.angle_gamma   90.00
#
_symmetry.space_group_name_H-M   'P 1'
#
loop_
_entity.id
_entity.type
_entity.pdbx_description
1 polymer ?
#
loop_
_entity_poly.entity_id
_entity_poly.type
_entity_poly.pdbx_seq_one_letter_code
_entity_poly.pdbx_strand_id
1 'polypeptide(L)'
;MAEPKICEDLVKERKKCTFDVQELIHLIDGGEKGTRERKEVENLVLSADVFTNKDEVPEEYLSHKERYENAIKKACILYEILKKYAEKHNTMDAFQPSNKYRVTFGVVKDISPFMLHMGMFVPTILNQSDPEQMAEWLPKAMSMGIIGTYAQTELGHGTFLRGLETTATYDPSTEEFVIHSPSLTAYKWWPGGLLT
;
A
#
# COMPACT_ATOMS: atom_id res chain seq x y z
N MET A 1 10.46 21.28 23.18
CA MET A 1 10.86 19.88 23.41
C MET A 1 12.38 19.86 23.51
N ALA A 2 12.97 19.20 24.49
CA ALA A 2 14.43 19.10 24.58
C ALA A 2 14.96 18.35 23.35
N GLU A 3 16.05 18.83 22.73
CA GLU A 3 16.71 18.10 21.64
C GLU A 3 17.05 16.69 22.12
N PRO A 4 16.69 15.64 21.36
CA PRO A 4 16.90 14.27 21.80
C PRO A 4 18.40 14.00 21.94
N LYS A 5 18.85 13.66 23.15
CA LYS A 5 20.23 13.26 23.40
C LYS A 5 20.54 12.00 22.60
N ILE A 6 21.33 12.14 21.53
CA ILE A 6 21.75 11.03 20.68
C ILE A 6 22.80 10.20 21.44
N CYS A 7 22.72 8.87 21.33
CA CYS A 7 23.73 7.96 21.89
C CYS A 7 25.14 8.32 21.40
N GLU A 8 26.09 8.46 22.31
CA GLU A 8 27.45 8.91 22.00
C GLU A 8 28.18 7.96 21.03
N ASP A 9 27.93 6.66 21.15
CA ASP A 9 28.53 5.67 20.24
C ASP A 9 27.97 5.81 18.82
N LEU A 10 26.68 6.10 18.66
CA LEU A 10 26.12 6.42 17.33
C LEU A 10 26.76 7.68 16.72
N VAL A 11 27.07 8.68 17.55
CA VAL A 11 27.76 9.89 17.09
C VAL A 11 29.19 9.56 16.66
N LYS A 12 29.92 8.74 17.43
CA LYS A 12 31.28 8.28 17.08
C LYS A 12 31.29 7.50 15.76
N GLU A 13 30.34 6.59 15.55
CA GLU A 13 30.25 5.82 14.30
C GLU A 13 29.86 6.70 13.10
N ARG A 14 28.90 7.61 13.25
CA ARG A 14 28.52 8.56 12.18
C ARG A 14 29.69 9.44 11.73
N LYS A 15 30.60 9.81 12.65
CA LYS A 15 31.81 10.59 12.33
C LYS A 15 32.83 9.84 11.46
N LYS A 16 32.77 8.51 11.41
CA LYS A 16 33.66 7.70 10.55
C LYS A 16 33.21 7.66 9.08
N CYS A 17 32.06 8.29 8.74
CA CYS A 17 31.54 8.33 7.38
C CYS A 17 32.54 9.00 6.42
N THR A 18 32.93 8.30 5.35
CA THR A 18 33.93 8.77 4.38
C THR A 18 33.30 9.31 3.09
N PHE A 19 31.98 9.48 3.05
CA PHE A 19 31.23 9.97 1.91
C PHE A 19 30.18 10.99 2.35
N ASP A 20 29.66 11.79 1.42
CA ASP A 20 28.57 12.72 1.69
C ASP A 20 27.23 11.98 1.78
N VAL A 21 26.62 12.05 2.96
CA VAL A 21 25.32 11.40 3.23
C VAL A 21 24.20 12.03 2.40
N GLN A 22 24.24 13.33 2.11
CA GLN A 22 23.23 13.97 1.25
C GLN A 22 23.35 13.47 -0.18
N GLU A 23 24.56 13.30 -0.70
CA GLU A 23 24.78 12.74 -2.04
C GLU A 23 24.20 11.32 -2.15
N LEU A 24 24.45 10.47 -1.15
CA LEU A 24 23.87 9.12 -1.11
C LEU A 24 22.34 9.16 -1.03
N ILE A 25 21.76 10.06 -0.24
CA ILE A 25 20.29 10.22 -0.15
C ILE A 25 19.72 10.63 -1.50
N HIS A 26 20.35 11.59 -2.19
CA HIS A 26 19.94 11.99 -3.54
C HIS A 26 20.05 10.83 -4.52
N LEU A 27 21.12 10.05 -4.46
CA LEU A 27 21.27 8.86 -5.31
C LEU A 27 20.14 7.85 -5.07
N ILE A 28 19.85 7.52 -3.81
CA ILE A 28 18.80 6.58 -3.44
C ILE A 28 17.43 7.10 -3.90
N ASP A 29 17.13 8.37 -3.66
CA ASP A 29 15.82 8.96 -3.96
C ASP A 29 15.60 9.29 -5.45
N GLY A 30 16.58 9.01 -6.32
CA GLY A 30 16.48 9.31 -7.76
C GLY A 30 16.75 10.79 -8.11
N GLY A 31 17.51 11.49 -7.28
CA GLY A 31 17.96 12.87 -7.44
C GLY A 31 17.47 13.80 -6.33
N GLU A 32 17.96 15.04 -6.36
CA GLU A 32 17.62 16.07 -5.37
C GLU A 32 16.10 16.35 -5.32
N LYS A 33 15.45 16.37 -6.50
CA LYS A 33 13.99 16.51 -6.61
C LYS A 33 13.27 15.39 -5.85
N GLY A 34 13.68 14.13 -6.05
CA GLY A 34 13.11 12.96 -5.39
C GLY A 34 13.28 13.03 -3.87
N THR A 35 14.47 13.44 -3.39
CA THR A 35 14.70 13.66 -1.96
C THR A 35 13.80 14.75 -1.38
N ARG A 36 13.63 15.87 -2.09
CA ARG A 36 12.76 16.96 -1.63
C ARG A 36 11.31 16.51 -1.52
N GLU A 37 10.80 15.82 -2.54
CA GLU A 37 9.43 15.29 -2.53
C GLU A 37 9.23 14.23 -1.45
N ARG A 38 10.18 13.30 -1.28
CA ARG A 38 10.16 12.32 -0.19
C ARG A 38 10.11 12.99 1.17
N LYS A 39 10.97 14.01 1.40
CA LYS A 39 10.98 14.78 2.66
C LYS A 39 9.68 15.55 2.86
N GLU A 40 9.06 16.10 1.81
CA GLU A 40 7.75 16.76 1.91
C GLU A 40 6.67 15.76 2.37
N VAL A 41 6.58 14.58 1.74
CA VAL A 41 5.63 13.52 2.13
C VAL A 41 5.91 13.02 3.54
N GLU A 42 7.17 12.76 3.88
CA GLU A 42 7.61 12.35 5.22
C GLU A 42 7.18 13.36 6.29
N ASN A 43 7.43 14.66 6.07
CA ASN A 43 7.02 15.70 7.00
C ASN A 43 5.50 15.82 7.12
N LEU A 44 4.75 15.67 6.03
CA LEU A 44 3.28 15.69 6.08
C LEU A 44 2.74 14.53 6.92
N VAL A 45 3.25 13.32 6.71
CA VAL A 45 2.85 12.13 7.47
C VAL A 45 3.23 12.28 8.94
N LEU A 46 4.48 12.63 9.25
CA LEU A 46 4.98 12.76 10.61
C LEU A 46 4.45 14.00 11.35
N SER A 47 3.72 14.89 10.68
CA SER A 47 3.02 16.02 11.32
C SER A 47 1.64 15.63 11.85
N ALA A 48 1.08 14.51 11.40
CA ALA A 48 -0.22 14.05 11.87
C ALA A 48 -0.09 13.40 13.25
N ASP A 49 -0.94 13.82 14.19
CA ASP A 49 -0.89 13.46 15.60
C ASP A 49 -0.76 11.94 15.86
N VAL A 50 -1.45 11.13 15.04
CA VAL A 50 -1.42 9.66 15.10
C VAL A 50 -0.04 9.04 14.80
N PHE A 51 0.83 9.77 14.10
CA PHE A 51 2.18 9.30 13.70
C PHE A 51 3.28 10.05 14.45
N THR A 52 2.99 11.23 15.02
CA THR A 52 3.93 12.01 15.82
C THR A 52 4.13 11.40 17.21
N ASN A 53 3.04 10.95 17.84
CA ASN A 53 3.07 10.43 19.19
C ASN A 53 3.28 8.91 19.19
N LYS A 54 3.96 8.40 20.21
CA LYS A 54 4.00 6.96 20.45
C LYS A 54 2.59 6.49 20.79
N ASP A 55 2.20 5.34 20.24
CA ASP A 55 1.01 4.65 20.69
C ASP A 55 1.08 4.43 22.21
N GLU A 56 -0.06 4.61 22.90
CA GLU A 56 -0.16 4.43 24.36
C GLU A 56 0.30 3.04 24.78
N VAL A 57 -0.09 2.03 23.99
CA VAL A 57 0.36 0.66 24.11
C VAL A 57 1.21 0.32 22.88
N PRO A 58 2.47 -0.09 23.07
CA PRO A 58 3.30 -0.61 21.97
C PRO A 58 2.57 -1.72 21.22
N GLU A 59 2.61 -1.67 19.88
CA GLU A 59 1.92 -2.64 19.01
C GLU A 59 2.33 -4.10 19.28
N GLU A 60 3.54 -4.32 19.82
CA GLU A 60 4.05 -5.63 20.20
C GLU A 60 3.25 -6.29 21.35
N TYR A 61 2.50 -5.51 22.13
CA TYR A 61 1.67 -5.98 23.23
C TYR A 61 0.18 -6.10 22.88
N LEU A 62 -0.21 -5.67 21.68
CA LEU A 62 -1.58 -5.77 21.21
C LEU A 62 -1.90 -7.18 20.73
N SER A 63 -3.15 -7.62 20.94
CA SER A 63 -3.69 -8.83 20.30
C SER A 63 -3.74 -8.67 18.77
N HIS A 64 -3.89 -9.78 18.06
CA HIS A 64 -4.02 -9.76 16.59
C HIS A 64 -5.15 -8.85 16.10
N LYS A 65 -6.30 -8.87 16.80
CA LYS A 65 -7.45 -8.02 16.48
C LYS A 65 -7.12 -6.54 16.68
N GLU A 66 -6.55 -6.17 17.82
CA GLU A 66 -6.23 -4.77 18.13
C GLU A 66 -5.18 -4.21 17.17
N ARG A 67 -4.19 -5.02 16.80
CA ARG A 67 -3.20 -4.67 15.76
C ARG A 67 -3.87 -4.38 14.43
N TYR A 68 -4.79 -5.26 14.01
CA TYR A 68 -5.54 -5.09 12.76
C TYR A 68 -6.41 -3.82 12.77
N GLU A 69 -7.13 -3.57 13.86
CA GLU A 69 -7.93 -2.34 14.04
C GLU A 69 -7.05 -1.08 14.02
N ASN A 70 -5.88 -1.11 14.67
CA ASN A 70 -4.92 -0.02 14.64
C ASN A 70 -4.35 0.21 13.22
N ALA A 71 -4.03 -0.88 12.50
CA ALA A 71 -3.55 -0.82 11.13
C ALA A 71 -4.60 -0.20 10.19
N ILE A 72 -5.88 -0.57 10.31
CA ILE A 72 -6.97 0.07 9.55
C ILE A 72 -7.04 1.57 9.87
N LYS A 73 -7.08 1.93 11.17
CA LYS A 73 -7.16 3.33 11.61
C LYS A 73 -6.03 4.17 11.00
N LYS A 74 -4.79 3.69 11.12
CA LYS A 74 -3.60 4.35 10.57
C LYS A 74 -3.64 4.40 9.05
N ALA A 75 -4.07 3.33 8.37
CA ALA A 75 -4.19 3.28 6.92
C ALA A 75 -5.20 4.29 6.37
N CYS A 76 -6.36 4.46 7.01
CA CYS A 76 -7.36 5.46 6.62
C CYS A 76 -6.80 6.89 6.71
N ILE A 77 -6.14 7.22 7.83
CA ILE A 77 -5.55 8.56 8.01
C ILE A 77 -4.42 8.79 6.99
N LEU A 78 -3.58 7.78 6.78
CA LEU A 78 -2.50 7.85 5.82
C LEU A 78 -3.01 8.08 4.41
N TYR A 79 -4.05 7.35 3.98
CA TYR A 79 -4.67 7.55 2.68
C TYR A 79 -5.17 8.99 2.51
N GLU A 80 -5.87 9.55 3.50
CA GLU A 80 -6.33 10.95 3.45
C GLU A 80 -5.19 11.96 3.29
N ILE A 81 -4.06 11.74 3.96
CA ILE A 81 -2.86 12.58 3.82
C ILE A 81 -2.30 12.47 2.40
N LEU A 82 -2.15 11.25 1.87
CA LEU A 82 -1.60 11.00 0.55
C LEU A 82 -2.53 11.50 -0.57
N LYS A 83 -3.84 11.39 -0.38
CA LYS A 83 -4.86 11.93 -1.29
C LYS A 83 -4.75 13.46 -1.38
N LYS A 84 -4.68 14.17 -0.26
CA LYS A 84 -4.49 15.62 -0.24
C LYS A 84 -3.18 16.05 -0.91
N TYR A 85 -2.10 15.27 -0.70
CA TYR A 85 -0.84 15.51 -1.39
C TYR A 85 -0.99 15.32 -2.91
N ALA A 86 -1.63 14.23 -3.33
CA ALA A 86 -1.90 13.92 -4.74
C ALA A 86 -2.72 15.01 -5.42
N GLU A 87 -3.79 15.50 -4.78
CA GLU A 87 -4.62 16.61 -5.26
C GLU A 87 -3.83 17.92 -5.37
N LYS A 88 -3.05 18.27 -4.33
CA LYS A 88 -2.23 19.49 -4.30
C LYS A 88 -1.19 19.52 -5.43
N HIS A 89 -0.59 18.38 -5.73
CA HIS A 89 0.50 18.26 -6.71
C HIS A 89 0.04 17.71 -8.07
N ASN A 90 -1.27 17.49 -8.25
CA ASN A 90 -1.87 16.90 -9.44
C ASN A 90 -1.14 15.63 -9.91
N THR A 91 -0.95 14.68 -8.99
CA THR A 91 -0.19 13.46 -9.22
C THR A 91 -0.98 12.22 -8.80
N MET A 92 -0.66 11.07 -9.39
CA MET A 92 -1.22 9.76 -9.05
C MET A 92 -0.12 8.75 -8.64
N ASP A 93 1.08 9.25 -8.33
CA ASP A 93 2.27 8.46 -7.99
C ASP A 93 2.28 7.89 -6.56
N ALA A 94 1.31 8.28 -5.71
CA ALA A 94 1.13 7.79 -4.33
C ALA A 94 1.12 6.27 -4.18
N PHE A 95 0.85 5.57 -5.28
CA PHE A 95 0.69 4.12 -5.33
C PHE A 95 1.65 3.45 -6.31
N GLN A 96 2.56 4.22 -6.91
CA GLN A 96 3.65 3.68 -7.70
C GLN A 96 4.83 3.31 -6.79
N PRO A 97 5.55 2.21 -7.09
CA PRO A 97 6.77 1.87 -6.39
C PRO A 97 7.81 3.00 -6.49
N SER A 98 7.97 3.77 -5.42
CA SER A 98 8.94 4.87 -5.37
C SER A 98 9.44 5.09 -3.94
N ASN A 99 10.61 5.71 -3.81
CA ASN A 99 11.18 6.03 -2.50
C ASN A 99 10.44 7.17 -1.79
N LYS A 100 9.66 7.96 -2.54
CA LYS A 100 8.86 9.08 -2.07
C LYS A 100 7.89 8.72 -0.94
N TYR A 101 7.27 7.54 -1.02
CA TYR A 101 6.25 7.09 -0.08
C TYR A 101 6.79 6.10 0.97
N ARG A 102 8.11 5.91 1.10
CA ARG A 102 8.66 4.91 2.04
C ARG A 102 8.28 5.12 3.51
N VAL A 103 7.95 6.36 3.90
CA VAL A 103 7.49 6.68 5.26
C VAL A 103 6.28 5.84 5.68
N THR A 104 5.44 5.41 4.72
CA THR A 104 4.26 4.57 4.98
C THR A 104 4.61 3.27 5.70
N PHE A 105 5.69 2.61 5.29
CA PHE A 105 6.20 1.38 5.92
C PHE A 105 6.78 1.62 7.32
N GLY A 106 7.18 2.86 7.62
CA GLY A 106 7.70 3.23 8.94
C GLY A 106 6.59 3.49 9.96
N VAL A 107 5.42 3.96 9.50
CA VAL A 107 4.32 4.40 10.38
C VAL A 107 3.19 3.38 10.51
N VAL A 108 3.06 2.44 9.57
CA VAL A 108 2.14 1.30 9.65
C VAL A 108 2.99 0.02 9.61
N LYS A 109 3.14 -0.65 10.75
CA LYS A 109 3.99 -1.86 10.85
C LYS A 109 3.34 -3.10 10.24
N ASP A 110 2.03 -3.26 10.45
CA ASP A 110 1.25 -4.33 9.82
C ASP A 110 0.84 -3.95 8.40
N ILE A 111 0.62 -4.96 7.57
CA ILE A 111 0.23 -4.75 6.17
C ILE A 111 -1.12 -4.02 6.13
N SER A 112 -1.13 -2.83 5.52
CA SER A 112 -2.35 -2.07 5.29
C SER A 112 -3.35 -2.90 4.48
N PRO A 113 -4.65 -2.92 4.85
CA PRO A 113 -5.68 -3.60 4.07
C PRO A 113 -5.82 -3.01 2.65
N PHE A 114 -5.36 -1.78 2.43
CA PHE A 114 -5.43 -1.11 1.12
C PHE A 114 -4.21 -1.41 0.23
N MET A 115 -3.22 -2.17 0.71
CA MET A 115 -1.99 -2.43 -0.03
C MET A 115 -2.28 -3.13 -1.37
N LEU A 116 -3.09 -4.20 -1.39
CA LEU A 116 -3.44 -4.85 -2.66
C LEU A 116 -4.44 -4.06 -3.49
N HIS A 117 -5.29 -3.27 -2.85
CA HIS A 117 -6.20 -2.38 -3.56
C HIS A 117 -5.41 -1.41 -4.46
N MET A 118 -4.42 -0.73 -3.89
CA MET A 118 -3.63 0.24 -4.64
C MET A 118 -2.50 -0.41 -5.45
N GLY A 119 -1.93 -1.51 -4.95
CA GLY A 119 -0.78 -2.16 -5.58
C GLY A 119 -1.13 -3.10 -6.73
N MET A 120 -2.35 -3.65 -6.77
CA MET A 120 -2.75 -4.63 -7.79
C MET A 120 -4.14 -4.37 -8.38
N PHE A 121 -5.16 -4.07 -7.57
CA PHE A 121 -6.53 -3.87 -8.07
C PHE A 121 -6.64 -2.64 -8.99
N VAL A 122 -6.18 -1.47 -8.54
CA VAL A 122 -6.18 -0.25 -9.36
C VAL A 122 -5.33 -0.40 -10.63
N PRO A 123 -4.08 -0.90 -10.59
CA PRO A 123 -3.31 -1.20 -11.79
C PRO A 123 -3.99 -2.19 -12.74
N THR A 124 -4.72 -3.17 -12.22
CA THR A 124 -5.45 -4.14 -13.07
C THR A 124 -6.55 -3.43 -13.85
N ILE A 125 -7.34 -2.56 -13.22
CA ILE A 125 -8.34 -1.73 -13.92
C ILE A 125 -7.66 -0.88 -15.00
N LEU A 126 -6.58 -0.17 -14.66
CA LEU A 126 -5.86 0.70 -15.60
C LEU A 126 -5.31 -0.02 -16.84
N ASN A 127 -4.84 -1.25 -16.68
CA ASN A 127 -4.12 -1.96 -17.74
C ASN A 127 -4.96 -3.00 -18.48
N GLN A 128 -6.11 -3.41 -17.94
CA GLN A 128 -6.90 -4.52 -18.49
C GLN A 128 -8.37 -4.16 -18.81
N SER A 129 -8.82 -2.97 -18.40
CA SER A 129 -10.17 -2.49 -18.73
C SER A 129 -10.22 -1.74 -20.07
N ASP A 130 -11.37 -1.83 -20.73
CA ASP A 130 -11.71 -0.92 -21.83
C ASP A 130 -12.08 0.49 -21.30
N PRO A 131 -12.23 1.52 -22.16
CA PRO A 131 -12.55 2.88 -21.72
C PRO A 131 -13.85 3.02 -20.92
N GLU A 132 -14.86 2.21 -21.19
CA GLU A 132 -16.17 2.27 -20.51
C GLU A 132 -16.06 1.70 -19.09
N GLN A 133 -15.45 0.53 -18.97
CA GLN A 133 -15.12 -0.12 -17.70
C GLN A 133 -14.22 0.76 -16.82
N MET A 134 -13.20 1.38 -17.43
CA MET A 134 -12.30 2.28 -16.72
C MET A 134 -13.05 3.51 -16.20
N ALA A 135 -13.92 4.12 -17.01
CA ALA A 135 -14.72 5.28 -16.59
C ALA A 135 -15.68 4.95 -15.43
N GLU A 136 -16.18 3.71 -15.38
CA GLU A 136 -17.09 3.24 -14.33
C GLU A 136 -16.36 2.91 -13.01
N TRP A 137 -15.26 2.16 -13.05
CA TRP A 137 -14.63 1.62 -11.84
C TRP A 137 -13.43 2.40 -11.33
N LEU A 138 -12.63 3.02 -12.21
CA LEU A 138 -11.40 3.69 -11.79
C LEU A 138 -11.68 4.87 -10.85
N PRO A 139 -12.66 5.77 -11.10
CA PRO A 139 -12.96 6.86 -10.16
C PRO A 139 -13.42 6.34 -8.79
N LYS A 140 -14.17 5.23 -8.76
CA LYS A 140 -14.66 4.61 -7.53
C LYS A 140 -13.51 3.99 -6.72
N ALA A 141 -12.59 3.31 -7.40
CA ALA A 141 -11.40 2.74 -6.77
C ALA A 141 -10.44 3.85 -6.27
N MET A 142 -10.13 4.84 -7.10
CA MET A 142 -9.23 5.94 -6.74
C MET A 142 -9.74 6.81 -5.59
N SER A 143 -11.07 6.94 -5.45
CA SER A 143 -11.71 7.67 -4.35
C SER A 143 -11.94 6.81 -3.09
N MET A 144 -11.56 5.53 -3.11
CA MET A 144 -11.87 4.53 -2.08
C MET A 144 -13.37 4.33 -1.82
N GLY A 145 -14.22 4.66 -2.80
CA GLY A 145 -15.66 4.34 -2.76
C GLY A 145 -15.93 2.83 -2.90
N ILE A 146 -14.96 2.09 -3.44
CA ILE A 146 -14.89 0.64 -3.40
C ILE A 146 -13.50 0.21 -2.93
N ILE A 147 -13.44 -0.92 -2.23
CA ILE A 147 -12.19 -1.62 -1.93
C ILE A 147 -12.21 -2.93 -2.70
N GLY A 148 -11.05 -3.30 -3.25
CA GLY A 148 -10.91 -4.44 -4.13
C GLY A 148 -9.54 -5.09 -3.99
N THR A 149 -9.40 -6.28 -4.56
CA THR A 149 -8.18 -7.08 -4.50
C THR A 149 -7.96 -7.80 -5.82
N TYR A 150 -6.79 -8.42 -5.97
CA TYR A 150 -6.45 -9.24 -7.12
C TYR A 150 -6.48 -10.73 -6.76
N ALA A 151 -7.62 -11.38 -7.06
CA ALA A 151 -7.90 -12.75 -6.65
C ALA A 151 -7.50 -13.79 -7.73
N GLN A 152 -6.20 -14.06 -7.83
CA GLN A 152 -5.67 -15.03 -8.80
C GLN A 152 -5.42 -16.41 -8.19
N THR A 153 -4.54 -16.48 -7.19
CA THR A 153 -4.05 -17.72 -6.57
C THR A 153 -5.20 -18.51 -5.94
N GLU A 154 -5.16 -19.82 -6.15
CA GLU A 154 -6.06 -20.82 -5.57
C GLU A 154 -5.31 -21.68 -4.55
N LEU A 155 -6.06 -22.36 -3.68
CA LEU A 155 -5.50 -23.26 -2.67
C LEU A 155 -4.61 -24.35 -3.31
N GLY A 156 -5.03 -24.91 -4.45
CA GLY A 156 -4.28 -25.91 -5.20
C GLY A 156 -3.24 -25.35 -6.17
N HIS A 157 -3.38 -24.09 -6.58
CA HIS A 157 -2.66 -23.54 -7.73
C HIS A 157 -2.26 -22.07 -7.54
N GLY A 158 -0.95 -21.79 -7.52
CA GLY A 158 -0.42 -20.42 -7.53
C GLY A 158 0.54 -20.15 -8.68
N THR A 159 1.59 -20.97 -8.80
CA THR A 159 2.62 -20.80 -9.85
C THR A 159 2.13 -21.26 -11.22
N PHE A 160 1.36 -22.35 -11.29
CA PHE A 160 0.91 -22.93 -12.55
C PHE A 160 -0.48 -22.40 -12.95
N LEU A 161 -0.50 -21.24 -13.62
CA LEU A 161 -1.74 -20.55 -13.99
C LEU A 161 -2.65 -21.35 -14.92
N ARG A 162 -2.07 -22.19 -15.80
CA ARG A 162 -2.85 -23.06 -16.70
C ARG A 162 -3.56 -24.19 -15.96
N GLY A 163 -3.24 -24.40 -14.68
CA GLY A 163 -3.89 -25.38 -13.82
C GLY A 163 -4.97 -24.78 -12.91
N LEU A 164 -5.26 -23.48 -13.00
CA LEU A 164 -6.35 -22.88 -12.22
C LEU A 164 -7.67 -23.60 -12.53
N GLU A 165 -8.43 -23.88 -11.49
CA GLU A 165 -9.64 -24.69 -11.53
C GLU A 165 -10.90 -23.83 -11.58
N THR A 166 -10.87 -22.57 -11.11
CA THR A 166 -12.01 -21.66 -11.22
C THR A 166 -12.38 -21.42 -12.69
N THR A 167 -13.64 -21.67 -13.04
CA THR A 167 -14.14 -21.48 -14.39
C THR A 167 -14.99 -20.22 -14.49
N ALA A 168 -14.93 -19.56 -15.65
CA ALA A 168 -15.87 -18.51 -16.05
C ALA A 168 -16.55 -18.93 -17.35
N THR A 169 -17.80 -19.37 -17.28
CA THR A 169 -18.56 -19.86 -18.43
C THR A 169 -19.56 -18.82 -18.88
N TYR A 170 -19.50 -18.39 -20.14
CA TYR A 170 -20.46 -17.43 -20.70
C TYR A 170 -21.80 -18.11 -20.96
N ASP A 171 -22.89 -17.53 -20.45
CA ASP A 171 -24.27 -17.92 -20.73
C ASP A 171 -24.89 -16.93 -21.74
N PRO A 172 -25.10 -17.32 -23.01
CA PRO A 172 -25.67 -16.43 -24.01
C PRO A 172 -27.13 -16.05 -23.77
N SER A 173 -27.85 -16.76 -22.90
CA SER A 173 -29.26 -16.49 -22.63
C SER A 173 -29.47 -15.31 -21.69
N THR A 174 -28.51 -15.08 -20.79
CA THR A 174 -28.53 -13.96 -19.84
C THR A 174 -27.46 -12.91 -20.13
N GLU A 175 -26.52 -13.20 -21.04
CA GLU A 175 -25.35 -12.38 -21.35
C GLU A 175 -24.40 -12.22 -20.14
N GLU A 176 -24.34 -13.23 -19.28
CA GLU A 176 -23.56 -13.23 -18.04
C GLU A 176 -22.42 -14.26 -18.08
N PHE A 177 -21.41 -14.05 -17.23
CA PHE A 177 -20.40 -15.07 -16.92
C PHE A 177 -20.74 -15.76 -15.59
N VAL A 178 -20.92 -17.08 -15.63
CA VAL A 178 -21.07 -17.92 -14.44
C VAL A 178 -19.69 -18.27 -13.90
N ILE A 179 -19.34 -17.68 -12.75
CA ILE A 179 -18.09 -17.97 -12.04
C ILE A 179 -18.30 -19.15 -11.09
N HIS A 180 -17.51 -20.21 -11.22
CA HIS A 180 -17.64 -21.43 -10.43
C HIS A 180 -16.30 -21.93 -9.91
N SER A 181 -16.24 -22.27 -8.62
CA SER A 181 -15.13 -22.98 -7.99
C SER A 181 -15.54 -24.44 -7.76
N PRO A 182 -15.15 -25.38 -8.65
CA PRO A 182 -15.70 -26.74 -8.67
C PRO A 182 -15.21 -27.65 -7.54
N SER A 183 -14.13 -27.27 -6.86
CA SER A 183 -13.46 -28.06 -5.84
C SER A 183 -13.02 -27.19 -4.67
N LEU A 184 -12.66 -27.81 -3.56
CA LEU A 184 -12.04 -27.10 -2.43
C LEU A 184 -10.69 -26.46 -2.82
N THR A 185 -9.95 -27.12 -3.72
CA THR A 185 -8.64 -26.64 -4.18
C THR A 185 -8.74 -25.44 -5.13
N ALA A 186 -9.90 -25.26 -5.79
CA ALA A 186 -10.22 -24.10 -6.61
C ALA A 186 -10.50 -22.81 -5.80
N TYR A 187 -10.60 -22.89 -4.47
CA TYR A 187 -10.90 -21.74 -3.64
C TYR A 187 -9.77 -20.70 -3.72
N LYS A 188 -10.11 -19.42 -3.94
CA LYS A 188 -9.12 -18.34 -3.98
C LYS A 188 -8.44 -18.17 -2.62
N TRP A 189 -7.12 -18.29 -2.60
CA TRP A 189 -6.34 -18.37 -1.36
C TRP A 189 -5.04 -17.57 -1.48
N TRP A 190 -4.73 -16.77 -0.46
CA TRP A 190 -3.68 -15.72 -0.39
C TRP A 190 -3.99 -14.29 -0.86
N PRO A 191 -5.03 -13.97 -1.65
CA PRO A 191 -5.32 -12.57 -1.97
C PRO A 191 -5.57 -11.74 -0.70
N GLY A 192 -4.68 -10.80 -0.42
CA GLY A 192 -4.82 -9.86 0.71
C GLY A 192 -6.06 -8.97 0.54
N GLY A 193 -6.77 -8.72 1.64
CA GLY A 193 -8.02 -7.93 1.62
C GLY A 193 -9.22 -8.67 1.01
N LEU A 194 -9.14 -9.99 0.79
CA LEU A 194 -10.26 -10.79 0.26
C LEU A 194 -11.26 -11.26 1.34
N LEU A 195 -10.80 -11.48 2.57
CA LEU A 195 -11.59 -12.01 3.69
C LEU A 195 -11.77 -11.00 4.83
N THR A 196 -11.41 -9.74 4.59
CA THR A 196 -11.57 -8.63 5.52
C THR A 196 -12.93 -8.01 5.40
#